data_AF-A0A1M6XQP1-F1
#
_entry.id   AF-A0A1M6XQP1-F1
#
_cell.length_a   1.000
_cell.length_b   1.000
_cell.length_c   1.000
_cell.angle_alpha   90.00
_cell.angle_beta   90.00
_cell.angle_gamma   90.00
#
_symmetry.space_group_name_H-M   'P 1'
#
loop_
_entity.id
_entity.type
_entity.pdbx_description
1 polymer ?
#
loop_
_entity_poly.entity_id
_entity_poly.type
_entity_poly.pdbx_seq_one_letter_code
_entity_poly.pdbx_strand_id
1 'polypeptide(L)'
;MSKAFTKETEPADDLEEEVIHTTSSLPAGSRNYITPGGHARLMDEFQWLMNKERPHVTATVSWAASNGDRSENADYIYGKKRLREIDRRIRFLTKRLDMAEIVDPAAPRDDETRIFFGATVTFANEKGDEKTVAIVGVDEIDTSKAYISWISPMARALIKAREGDVVTLHAPGGTEELEILEVRYQMIPMEPFGQADEAEIRAADTDSR
;
A
#
# COMPACT_ATOMS: atom_id res chain seq x y z
N MET A 1 -52.52 11.71 -36.76
CA MET A 1 -52.60 11.57 -35.29
C MET A 1 -51.76 10.37 -34.90
N SER A 2 -50.43 10.53 -34.91
CA SER A 2 -49.45 9.48 -34.61
C SER A 2 -48.63 9.97 -33.43
N LYS A 3 -48.75 9.27 -32.30
CA LYS A 3 -47.99 9.53 -31.07
C LYS A 3 -46.51 9.32 -31.36
N ALA A 4 -45.73 10.38 -31.20
CA ALA A 4 -44.28 10.30 -31.12
C ALA A 4 -43.91 9.59 -29.80
N PHE A 5 -43.19 8.48 -29.91
CA PHE A 5 -42.53 7.82 -28.81
C PHE A 5 -41.11 8.36 -28.77
N THR A 6 -40.87 9.38 -27.94
CA THR A 6 -39.54 9.93 -27.70
C THR A 6 -38.77 8.92 -26.85
N LYS A 7 -37.84 8.20 -27.47
CA LYS A 7 -36.88 7.37 -26.77
C LYS A 7 -35.75 8.30 -26.31
N GLU A 8 -35.84 8.78 -25.07
CA GLU A 8 -34.71 9.39 -24.39
C GLU A 8 -33.65 8.30 -24.20
N THR A 9 -32.57 8.40 -24.96
CA THR A 9 -31.32 7.70 -24.67
C THR A 9 -30.68 8.42 -23.49
N GLU A 10 -30.74 7.81 -22.31
CA GLU A 10 -29.83 8.15 -21.21
C GLU A 10 -28.38 7.92 -21.70
N PRO A 11 -27.48 8.91 -21.57
CA PRO A 11 -26.05 8.64 -21.56
C PRO A 11 -25.66 8.47 -20.09
N ALA A 12 -25.59 7.24 -19.60
CA ALA A 12 -25.14 6.98 -18.24
C ALA A 12 -24.04 5.91 -18.22
N ASP A 13 -22.86 6.35 -17.78
CA ASP A 13 -21.82 5.58 -17.09
C ASP A 13 -20.74 4.79 -17.84
N ASP A 14 -20.33 5.25 -19.03
CA ASP A 14 -19.06 4.79 -19.64
C ASP A 14 -17.82 5.60 -19.16
N LEU A 15 -17.88 6.28 -18.00
CA LEU A 15 -16.77 7.11 -17.49
C LEU A 15 -16.11 6.61 -16.20
N GLU A 16 -16.46 5.43 -15.68
CA GLU A 16 -15.86 4.90 -14.44
C GLU A 16 -14.64 3.97 -14.65
N GLU A 17 -14.21 3.71 -15.89
CA GLU A 17 -13.02 2.88 -16.15
C GLU A 17 -11.67 3.63 -16.06
N GLU A 18 -11.66 4.97 -16.04
CA GLU A 18 -10.42 5.80 -16.06
C GLU A 18 -9.89 6.25 -14.68
N VAL A 19 -10.15 5.49 -13.62
CA VAL A 19 -9.43 5.64 -12.32
C VAL A 19 -8.80 4.32 -11.88
N ILE A 20 -8.14 3.67 -12.83
CA ILE A 20 -7.17 2.61 -12.61
C ILE A 20 -5.80 3.26 -12.81
N HIS A 21 -5.07 3.58 -11.74
CA HIS A 21 -3.58 3.56 -11.66
C HIS A 21 -3.01 4.19 -10.38
N THR A 22 -3.47 3.73 -9.21
CA THR A 22 -2.58 3.64 -8.02
C THR A 22 -2.63 2.27 -7.36
N THR A 23 -3.39 1.32 -7.92
CA THR A 23 -3.19 -0.09 -7.61
C THR A 23 -1.88 -0.52 -8.25
N SER A 24 -0.80 -0.55 -7.48
CA SER A 24 0.41 -1.30 -7.83
C SER A 24 0.01 -2.76 -8.00
N SER A 25 -0.46 -3.10 -9.20
CA SER A 25 -0.79 -4.46 -9.58
C SER A 25 0.53 -5.17 -9.74
N LEU A 26 0.82 -6.08 -8.81
CA LEU A 26 1.84 -7.09 -9.02
C LEU A 26 1.64 -7.69 -10.41
N PRO A 27 2.71 -7.81 -11.23
CA PRO A 27 2.62 -8.48 -12.52
C PRO A 27 1.95 -9.85 -12.37
N ALA A 28 1.05 -10.20 -13.30
CA ALA A 28 0.35 -11.49 -13.25
C ALA A 28 1.37 -12.64 -13.13
N GLY A 29 1.21 -13.49 -12.11
CA GLY A 29 2.11 -14.61 -11.82
C GLY A 29 3.35 -14.30 -10.97
N SER A 30 3.50 -13.07 -10.47
CA SER A 30 4.58 -12.72 -9.52
C SER A 30 4.19 -13.06 -8.07
N ARG A 31 5.17 -13.54 -7.29
CA ARG A 31 5.02 -13.83 -5.86
C ARG A 31 4.90 -12.53 -5.07
N ASN A 32 3.91 -12.41 -4.19
CA ASN A 32 3.74 -11.25 -3.34
C ASN A 32 4.57 -11.40 -2.06
N TYR A 33 5.87 -11.10 -2.13
CA TYR A 33 6.70 -11.07 -0.93
C TYR A 33 6.27 -9.93 0.00
N ILE A 34 6.15 -10.26 1.27
CA ILE A 34 5.79 -9.32 2.33
C ILE A 34 6.61 -9.62 3.59
N THR A 35 6.96 -8.61 4.38
CA THR A 35 7.58 -8.84 5.68
C THR A 35 6.54 -9.29 6.71
N PRO A 36 6.94 -9.92 7.83
CA PRO A 36 6.01 -10.28 8.90
C PRO A 36 5.24 -9.07 9.44
N GLY A 37 5.91 -7.90 9.54
CA GLY A 37 5.30 -6.66 10.00
C GLY A 37 4.23 -6.13 9.04
N GLY A 38 4.50 -6.15 7.74
CA GLY A 38 3.51 -5.72 6.74
C GLY A 38 2.32 -6.66 6.68
N HIS A 39 2.55 -7.97 6.75
CA HIS A 39 1.47 -8.94 6.82
C HIS A 39 0.58 -8.72 8.05
N ALA A 40 1.18 -8.52 9.22
CA ALA A 40 0.45 -8.22 10.45
C ALA A 40 -0.41 -6.95 10.28
N ARG A 41 0.16 -5.87 9.73
CA ARG A 41 -0.58 -4.63 9.47
C ARG A 41 -1.79 -4.83 8.53
N LEU A 42 -1.63 -5.56 7.42
CA LEU A 42 -2.73 -5.86 6.50
C LEU A 42 -3.81 -6.73 7.16
N MET A 43 -3.40 -7.69 7.99
CA MET A 43 -4.32 -8.53 8.75
C MET A 43 -5.10 -7.72 9.79
N ASP A 44 -4.43 -6.83 10.52
CA ASP A 44 -5.05 -5.95 11.51
C ASP A 44 -6.09 -5.03 10.85
N GLU A 45 -5.75 -4.44 9.70
CA GLU A 45 -6.69 -3.66 8.89
C GLU A 45 -7.91 -4.47 8.48
N PHE A 46 -7.68 -5.67 7.92
CA PHE A 46 -8.76 -6.55 7.49
C PHE A 46 -9.70 -6.89 8.65
N GLN A 47 -9.14 -7.23 9.82
CA GLN A 47 -9.92 -7.55 11.02
C GLN A 47 -10.69 -6.34 11.53
N TRP A 48 -10.10 -5.15 11.53
CA TRP A 48 -10.78 -3.92 11.95
C TRP A 48 -11.95 -3.58 11.03
N LEU A 49 -11.76 -3.67 9.71
CA LEU A 49 -12.83 -3.44 8.73
C LEU A 49 -13.97 -4.43 8.91
N MET A 50 -13.66 -5.73 9.08
CA MET A 50 -14.66 -6.79 9.21
C MET A 50 -15.43 -6.73 10.54
N ASN A 51 -14.73 -6.49 11.65
CA ASN A 51 -15.29 -6.66 12.99
C ASN A 51 -15.78 -5.36 13.64
N LYS A 52 -15.29 -4.19 13.18
CA LYS A 52 -15.65 -2.89 13.76
C LYS A 52 -16.33 -1.98 12.75
N GLU A 53 -15.63 -1.60 11.68
CA GLU A 53 -16.11 -0.52 10.82
C GLU A 53 -17.33 -0.93 9.98
N ARG A 54 -17.25 -2.08 9.29
CA ARG A 54 -18.35 -2.54 8.44
C ARG A 54 -19.65 -2.77 9.22
N PRO A 55 -19.66 -3.44 10.40
CA PRO A 55 -20.87 -3.54 11.22
C PRO A 55 -21.40 -2.18 11.68
N HIS A 56 -20.51 -1.26 12.09
CA HIS A 56 -20.90 0.08 12.53
C HIS A 56 -21.61 0.86 11.41
N VAL A 57 -20.99 0.96 10.22
CA VAL A 57 -21.56 1.66 9.06
C VAL A 57 -22.87 1.00 8.63
N THR A 58 -22.96 -0.34 8.67
CA THR A 58 -24.20 -1.06 8.36
C THR A 58 -25.34 -0.68 9.31
N ALA A 59 -25.05 -0.59 10.61
CA ALA A 59 -26.04 -0.16 11.60
C ALA A 59 -26.50 1.28 11.36
N THR A 60 -25.58 2.20 11.07
CA THR A 60 -25.89 3.59 10.74
C THR A 60 -26.78 3.69 9.49
N VAL A 61 -26.43 2.97 8.42
CA VAL A 61 -27.24 2.94 7.18
C VAL A 61 -28.62 2.36 7.44
N SER A 62 -28.73 1.29 8.24
CA SER A 62 -30.01 0.67 8.59
C SER A 62 -30.90 1.61 9.39
N TRP A 63 -30.33 2.34 10.34
CA TRP A 63 -31.05 3.33 11.14
C TRP A 63 -31.50 4.54 10.29
N ALA A 64 -30.60 5.06 9.45
CA ALA A 64 -30.94 6.14 8.51
C ALA A 64 -32.07 5.72 7.56
N ALA A 65 -32.06 4.47 7.10
CA ALA A 65 -33.10 3.91 6.25
C ALA A 65 -34.45 3.71 6.95
N SER A 66 -34.49 3.69 8.29
CA SER A 66 -35.74 3.62 9.07
C SER A 66 -36.34 4.99 9.41
N ASN A 67 -35.57 6.09 9.26
CA ASN A 67 -35.95 7.41 9.76
C ASN A 67 -36.46 8.40 8.69
N GLY A 68 -36.72 7.97 7.45
CA GLY A 68 -37.32 8.86 6.44
C GLY A 68 -37.06 8.45 5.00
N ASP A 69 -37.21 9.41 4.09
CA ASP A 69 -36.93 9.22 2.67
C ASP A 69 -35.43 9.04 2.42
N ARG A 70 -35.09 7.98 1.68
CA ARG A 70 -33.72 7.55 1.40
C ARG A 70 -33.03 8.45 0.38
N SER A 71 -33.80 9.11 -0.48
CA SER A 71 -33.27 10.01 -1.53
C SER A 71 -32.64 11.27 -0.96
N GLU A 72 -33.11 11.74 0.20
CA GLU A 72 -32.72 13.03 0.79
C GLU A 72 -31.90 12.87 2.07
N ASN A 73 -31.87 11.66 2.66
CA ASN A 73 -31.12 11.40 3.87
C ASN A 73 -29.61 11.31 3.59
N ALA A 74 -28.88 12.35 4.00
CA ALA A 74 -27.43 12.45 3.86
C ALA A 74 -26.67 11.28 4.53
N ASP A 75 -27.11 10.84 5.71
CA ASP A 75 -26.47 9.73 6.43
C ASP A 75 -26.61 8.40 5.68
N TYR A 76 -27.75 8.20 5.01
CA TYR A 76 -27.97 7.02 4.18
C TYR A 76 -27.07 7.04 2.93
N ILE A 77 -27.01 8.17 2.22
CA ILE A 77 -26.20 8.31 1.00
C ILE A 77 -24.71 8.13 1.33
N TYR A 78 -24.22 8.84 2.35
CA TYR A 78 -22.84 8.76 2.78
C TYR A 78 -22.49 7.37 3.30
N GLY A 79 -23.33 6.79 4.16
CA GLY A 79 -23.11 5.45 4.71
C GLY A 79 -23.08 4.36 3.62
N LYS A 80 -23.94 4.47 2.58
CA LYS A 80 -23.90 3.56 1.43
C LYS A 80 -22.62 3.69 0.62
N LYS A 81 -22.12 4.92 0.41
CA LYS A 81 -20.83 5.15 -0.26
C LYS A 81 -19.70 4.54 0.56
N ARG A 82 -19.65 4.82 1.88
CA ARG A 82 -18.63 4.29 2.78
C ARG A 82 -18.64 2.76 2.83
N LEU A 83 -19.82 2.13 2.83
CA LEU A 83 -19.92 0.67 2.80
C LEU A 83 -19.30 0.07 1.52
N ARG A 84 -19.48 0.71 0.35
CA ARG A 84 -18.83 0.27 -0.90
C ARG A 84 -17.31 0.41 -0.84
N GLU A 85 -16.81 1.49 -0.25
CA GLU A 85 -15.36 1.70 -0.04
C GLU A 85 -14.78 0.60 0.85
N ILE A 86 -15.44 0.30 1.97
CA ILE A 86 -15.05 -0.77 2.90
C ILE A 86 -15.06 -2.13 2.19
N ASP A 87 -16.14 -2.49 1.50
CA ASP A 87 -16.24 -3.76 0.77
C ASP A 87 -15.21 -3.87 -0.37
N ARG A 88 -14.84 -2.75 -1.02
CA ARG A 88 -13.73 -2.71 -1.99
C ARG A 88 -12.38 -2.96 -1.31
N ARG A 89 -12.13 -2.32 -0.16
CA ARG A 89 -10.89 -2.48 0.59
C ARG A 89 -10.73 -3.89 1.15
N ILE A 90 -11.78 -4.48 1.72
CA ILE A 90 -11.81 -5.86 2.18
C ILE A 90 -11.45 -6.81 1.04
N ARG A 91 -12.10 -6.69 -0.12
CA ARG A 91 -11.78 -7.54 -1.29
C ARG A 91 -10.34 -7.40 -1.76
N PHE A 92 -9.78 -6.19 -1.70
CA PHE A 92 -8.37 -5.96 -1.99
C PHE A 92 -7.49 -6.71 -0.98
N LEU A 93 -7.68 -6.49 0.32
CA LEU A 93 -6.89 -7.12 1.38
C LEU A 93 -6.97 -8.64 1.34
N THR A 94 -8.15 -9.22 1.14
CA THR A 94 -8.32 -10.68 0.99
C THR A 94 -7.45 -11.23 -0.12
N LYS A 95 -7.44 -10.60 -1.30
CA LYS A 95 -6.59 -11.05 -2.42
C LYS A 95 -5.10 -10.91 -2.11
N ARG A 96 -4.69 -9.83 -1.45
CA ARG A 96 -3.29 -9.59 -1.10
C ARG A 96 -2.78 -10.59 -0.06
N LEU A 97 -3.58 -10.86 0.96
CA LEU A 97 -3.29 -11.83 2.03
C LEU A 97 -3.25 -13.25 1.48
N ASP A 98 -4.17 -13.63 0.58
CA ASP A 98 -4.19 -14.96 -0.05
C ASP A 98 -2.93 -15.24 -0.89
N MET A 99 -2.41 -14.21 -1.56
CA MET A 99 -1.20 -14.31 -2.40
C MET A 99 0.11 -14.06 -1.64
N ALA A 100 0.05 -13.71 -0.36
CA ALA A 100 1.21 -13.26 0.41
C ALA A 100 2.18 -14.40 0.73
N GLU A 101 3.46 -14.18 0.42
CA GLU A 101 4.58 -15.03 0.83
C GLU A 101 5.38 -14.27 1.89
N ILE A 102 5.21 -14.65 3.16
CA ILE A 102 5.88 -13.99 4.28
C ILE A 102 7.35 -14.39 4.27
N VAL A 103 8.23 -13.39 4.17
CA VAL A 103 9.68 -13.56 4.24
C VAL A 103 10.21 -12.74 5.41
N ASP A 104 10.71 -13.42 6.43
CA ASP A 104 11.29 -12.78 7.60
C ASP A 104 12.73 -12.32 7.31
N PRO A 105 13.01 -11.00 7.33
CA PRO A 105 14.36 -10.49 7.15
C PRO A 105 15.30 -10.82 8.31
N ALA A 106 14.79 -11.09 9.52
CA ALA A 106 15.61 -11.39 10.70
C ALA A 106 15.95 -12.88 10.85
N ALA A 107 15.38 -13.75 10.01
CA ALA A 107 15.66 -15.18 10.04
C ALA A 107 17.10 -15.47 9.55
N PRO A 108 17.82 -16.44 10.15
CA PRO A 108 19.18 -16.80 9.72
C PRO A 108 19.25 -17.16 8.24
N ARG A 109 20.29 -16.69 7.55
CA ARG A 109 20.51 -16.93 6.11
C ARG A 109 21.92 -17.45 5.87
N ASP A 110 22.09 -18.23 4.81
CA ASP A 110 23.41 -18.75 4.42
C ASP A 110 24.32 -17.67 3.79
N ASP A 111 23.73 -16.62 3.18
CA ASP A 111 24.46 -15.50 2.56
C ASP A 111 23.84 -14.17 3.01
N GLU A 112 24.48 -13.52 3.98
CA GLU A 112 24.10 -12.21 4.51
C GLU A 112 24.67 -11.03 3.69
N THR A 113 25.65 -11.30 2.83
CA THR A 113 26.34 -10.26 2.05
C THR A 113 25.60 -9.87 0.78
N ARG A 114 24.80 -10.79 0.22
CA ARG A 114 24.05 -10.57 -1.01
C ARG A 114 22.68 -9.95 -0.74
N ILE A 115 22.34 -8.93 -1.52
CA ILE A 115 21.08 -8.19 -1.40
C ILE A 115 19.90 -8.99 -1.96
N PHE A 116 18.88 -9.16 -1.13
CA PHE A 116 17.62 -9.81 -1.44
C PHE A 116 16.43 -9.04 -0.85
N PHE A 117 15.22 -9.59 -1.03
CA PHE A 117 14.05 -9.13 -0.31
C PHE A 117 14.30 -9.11 1.21
N GLY A 118 13.87 -8.04 1.86
CA GLY A 118 14.05 -7.80 3.29
C GLY A 118 15.41 -7.21 3.66
N ALA A 119 16.30 -6.94 2.70
CA ALA A 119 17.58 -6.31 2.98
C ALA A 119 17.40 -4.82 3.28
N THR A 120 18.10 -4.33 4.30
CA THR A 120 18.36 -2.91 4.53
C THR A 120 19.75 -2.60 3.97
N VAL A 121 19.81 -1.76 2.95
CA VAL A 121 21.03 -1.48 2.20
C VAL A 121 21.40 -0.02 2.39
N THR A 122 22.65 0.22 2.79
CA THR A 122 23.25 1.55 2.79
C THR A 122 24.17 1.66 1.58
N PHE A 123 23.97 2.71 0.79
CA PHE A 123 24.77 2.97 -0.40
C PHE A 123 25.14 4.45 -0.48
N ALA A 124 26.26 4.75 -1.14
CA ALA A 124 26.68 6.10 -1.48
C ALA A 124 26.50 6.34 -2.98
N ASN A 125 26.14 7.56 -3.36
CA ASN A 125 26.19 7.99 -4.75
C ASN A 125 27.56 8.60 -5.10
N GLU A 126 27.75 8.97 -6.37
CA GLU A 126 28.96 9.65 -6.87
C GLU A 126 29.31 10.96 -6.13
N LYS A 127 28.34 11.58 -5.45
CA LYS A 127 28.55 12.80 -4.66
C LYS A 127 29.00 12.52 -3.23
N GLY A 128 29.03 11.25 -2.82
CA GLY A 128 29.30 10.82 -1.45
C GLY A 128 28.09 10.94 -0.52
N ASP A 129 26.89 11.16 -1.05
CA ASP A 129 25.66 11.17 -0.24
C ASP A 129 25.27 9.74 0.10
N GLU A 130 25.29 9.40 1.39
CA GLU A 130 24.87 8.11 1.90
C GLU A 130 23.35 8.06 2.07
N LYS A 131 22.74 6.97 1.59
CA LYS A 131 21.32 6.68 1.77
C LYS A 131 21.14 5.25 2.23
N THR A 132 20.23 5.08 3.18
CA THR A 132 19.81 3.76 3.65
C THR A 132 18.38 3.49 3.20
N VAL A 133 18.15 2.35 2.55
CA VAL A 133 16.84 1.93 2.07
C VAL A 133 16.53 0.51 2.50
N ALA A 134 15.26 0.20 2.74
CA ALA A 134 14.81 -1.18 3.01
C ALA A 134 14.00 -1.71 1.83
N ILE A 135 14.34 -2.91 1.35
CA ILE A 135 13.63 -3.56 0.25
C ILE A 135 12.46 -4.37 0.80
N VAL A 136 11.25 -3.88 0.57
CA VAL A 136 10.00 -4.44 1.11
C VAL A 136 9.00 -4.81 0.01
N GLY A 137 7.85 -5.37 0.41
CA GLY A 137 6.72 -5.67 -0.46
C GLY A 137 6.09 -4.41 -1.05
N VAL A 138 5.30 -4.57 -2.12
CA VAL A 138 4.58 -3.41 -2.72
C VAL A 138 3.51 -2.83 -1.79
N ASP A 139 3.04 -3.59 -0.80
CA ASP A 139 2.05 -3.12 0.18
C ASP A 139 2.68 -2.41 1.39
N GLU A 140 4.01 -2.35 1.45
CA GLU A 140 4.79 -1.92 2.62
C GLU A 140 5.60 -0.65 2.36
N ILE A 141 5.41 -0.04 1.19
CA ILE A 141 6.18 1.12 0.73
C ILE A 141 5.90 2.32 1.62
N ASP A 142 6.96 2.98 2.07
CA ASP A 142 6.92 4.21 2.85
C ASP A 142 8.15 5.06 2.52
N THR A 143 7.95 6.11 1.74
CA THR A 143 9.02 7.02 1.32
C THR A 143 9.65 7.76 2.50
N SER A 144 8.88 8.03 3.56
CA SER A 144 9.39 8.74 4.75
C SER A 144 10.40 7.89 5.52
N LYS A 145 10.23 6.56 5.48
CA LYS A 145 11.13 5.58 6.11
C LYS A 145 12.14 4.96 5.14
N ALA A 146 12.20 5.46 3.91
CA ALA A 146 13.02 4.92 2.83
C ALA A 146 12.74 3.43 2.52
N TYR A 147 11.48 3.01 2.65
CA TYR A 147 11.03 1.66 2.30
C TYR A 147 10.66 1.63 0.82
N ILE A 148 11.42 0.87 0.04
CA ILE A 148 11.27 0.76 -1.39
C ILE A 148 10.72 -0.61 -1.76
N SER A 149 9.88 -0.64 -2.79
CA SER A 149 9.39 -1.91 -3.30
C SER A 149 10.48 -2.71 -4.00
N TRP A 150 10.47 -4.02 -3.82
CA TRP A 150 11.34 -4.96 -4.55
C TRP A 150 11.18 -4.92 -6.08
N ILE A 151 10.05 -4.44 -6.61
CA ILE A 151 9.85 -4.25 -8.06
C ILE A 151 10.35 -2.89 -8.58
N SER A 152 10.79 -1.99 -7.71
CA SER A 152 11.26 -0.66 -8.10
C SER A 152 12.56 -0.75 -8.93
N PRO A 153 12.84 0.21 -9.84
CA PRO A 153 14.10 0.25 -10.58
C PRO A 153 15.32 0.25 -9.66
N MET A 154 15.23 0.98 -8.53
CA MET A 154 16.26 1.03 -7.49
C MET A 154 16.52 -0.36 -6.89
N ALA A 155 15.48 -1.02 -6.37
CA ALA A 155 15.64 -2.35 -5.79
C ALA A 155 16.14 -3.37 -6.82
N ARG A 156 15.68 -3.28 -8.08
CA ARG A 156 16.15 -4.15 -9.17
C ARG A 156 17.63 -3.97 -9.50
N ALA A 157 18.18 -2.77 -9.36
CA ALA A 157 19.61 -2.51 -9.53
C ALA A 157 20.44 -3.06 -8.36
N LEU A 158 19.89 -3.01 -7.14
CA LEU A 158 20.56 -3.49 -5.92
C LEU A 158 20.48 -5.02 -5.75
N ILE A 159 19.38 -5.65 -6.17
CA ILE A 159 19.17 -7.10 -6.00
C ILE A 159 20.30 -7.90 -6.65
N LYS A 160 20.83 -8.89 -5.91
CA LYS A 160 22.00 -9.74 -6.23
C LYS A 160 23.37 -9.09 -6.12
N ALA A 161 23.47 -7.78 -5.94
CA ALA A 161 24.73 -7.14 -5.61
C ALA A 161 25.13 -7.44 -4.15
N ARG A 162 26.39 -7.18 -3.83
CA ARG A 162 26.98 -7.44 -2.52
C ARG A 162 27.56 -6.17 -1.91
N GLU A 163 27.81 -6.24 -0.61
CA GLU A 163 28.61 -5.23 0.08
C GLU A 163 29.96 -5.03 -0.63
N GLY A 164 30.30 -3.79 -0.93
CA GLY A 164 31.48 -3.39 -1.70
C GLY A 164 31.31 -3.38 -3.22
N ASP A 165 30.18 -3.82 -3.76
CA ASP A 165 29.92 -3.74 -5.21
C ASP A 165 29.45 -2.33 -5.61
N VAL A 166 29.80 -1.93 -6.84
CA VAL A 166 29.26 -0.72 -7.49
C VAL A 166 28.21 -1.15 -8.51
N VAL A 167 27.01 -0.59 -8.39
CA VAL A 167 25.89 -0.86 -9.30
C VAL A 167 25.46 0.39 -10.05
N THR A 168 25.06 0.21 -11.30
CA THR A 168 24.61 1.30 -12.16
C THR A 168 23.09 1.40 -12.17
N LEU A 169 22.55 2.45 -11.54
CA LEU A 169 21.12 2.75 -11.55
C LEU A 169 20.76 3.57 -12.80
N HIS A 170 19.79 3.08 -13.56
CA HIS A 170 19.22 3.80 -14.69
C HIS A 170 17.92 4.49 -14.25
N ALA A 171 18.02 5.76 -13.87
CA ALA A 171 16.87 6.58 -13.51
C ALA A 171 16.40 7.41 -14.72
N PRO A 172 15.13 7.88 -14.73
CA PRO A 172 14.66 8.79 -15.79
C PRO A 172 15.48 10.08 -15.92
N GLY A 173 16.13 10.52 -14.84
CA GLY A 173 16.98 11.71 -14.80
C GLY A 173 18.43 11.48 -15.24
N GLY A 174 18.82 10.24 -15.57
CA GLY A 174 20.18 9.87 -15.93
C GLY A 174 20.63 8.56 -15.29
N THR A 175 21.85 8.18 -15.63
CA THR A 175 22.53 7.04 -15.01
C THR A 175 23.30 7.52 -13.78
N GLU A 176 23.20 6.81 -12.66
CA GLU A 176 23.91 7.11 -11.41
C GLU A 176 24.64 5.83 -10.94
N GLU A 177 25.92 5.94 -10.59
CA GLU A 177 26.65 4.86 -9.93
C GLU A 177 26.40 4.90 -8.41
N LEU A 178 26.09 3.73 -7.85
CA LEU A 178 25.85 3.54 -6.42
C LEU A 178 26.85 2.52 -5.89
N GLU A 179 27.63 2.92 -4.89
CA GLU A 179 28.52 2.03 -4.15
C GLU A 179 27.79 1.46 -2.93
N ILE A 180 27.74 0.14 -2.80
CA ILE A 180 27.07 -0.53 -1.68
C ILE A 180 28.03 -0.55 -0.49
N LEU A 181 27.70 0.20 0.55
CA LEU A 181 28.52 0.33 1.75
C LEU A 181 28.23 -0.76 2.76
N GLU A 182 26.95 -1.12 2.92
CA GLU A 182 26.54 -2.06 3.96
C GLU A 182 25.24 -2.77 3.59
N VAL A 183 25.16 -4.06 3.91
CA VAL A 183 23.93 -4.86 3.78
C VAL A 183 23.58 -5.44 5.14
N ARG A 184 22.41 -5.08 5.67
CA ARG A 184 21.90 -5.58 6.94
C ARG A 184 20.57 -6.30 6.77
N TYR A 185 20.46 -7.43 7.44
CA TYR A 185 19.23 -8.19 7.59
C TYR A 185 18.73 -8.02 9.02
N GLN A 186 17.69 -7.22 9.18
CA GLN A 186 17.11 -6.88 10.48
C GLN A 186 15.60 -6.79 10.38
N MET A 187 14.93 -6.82 11.53
CA MET A 187 13.49 -6.58 11.59
C MET A 187 13.18 -5.19 11.02
N ILE A 188 12.31 -5.14 10.01
CA ILE A 188 11.82 -3.88 9.44
C ILE A 188 10.59 -3.46 10.25
N PRO A 189 10.68 -2.35 11.02
CA PRO A 189 9.60 -1.95 11.90
C PRO A 189 8.41 -1.44 11.07
N MET A 190 7.28 -2.13 11.21
CA MET A 190 6.01 -1.73 10.61
C MET A 190 5.07 -1.27 11.71
N GLU A 191 4.42 -0.13 11.48
CA GLU A 191 3.42 0.37 12.42
C GLU A 191 2.14 -0.47 12.32
N PRO A 192 1.55 -0.87 13.45
CA PRO A 192 0.23 -1.51 13.46
C PRO A 192 -0.81 -0.64 12.77
N PHE A 193 -1.82 -1.29 12.21
CA PHE A 193 -2.95 -0.57 11.64
C PHE A 193 -3.69 0.22 12.74
N GLY A 194 -3.99 1.50 12.46
CA GLY A 194 -4.72 2.39 13.36
C GLY A 194 -3.88 3.18 14.39
N GLN A 195 -2.58 2.91 14.54
CA GLN A 195 -1.70 3.72 15.41
C GLN A 195 -1.04 4.91 14.69
N ALA A 196 -0.82 4.81 13.37
CA ALA A 196 -0.23 5.88 12.57
C ALA A 196 -1.11 7.15 12.57
N ASP A 197 -2.44 6.96 12.40
CA ASP A 197 -3.40 8.06 12.38
C ASP A 197 -3.47 8.80 13.74
N GLU A 198 -3.38 8.08 14.86
CA GLU A 198 -3.39 8.70 16.20
C GLU A 198 -2.09 9.48 16.50
N ALA A 199 -0.94 9.00 16.02
CA ALA A 199 0.34 9.68 16.20
C ALA A 199 0.46 10.96 15.35
N GLU A 200 -0.01 10.93 14.11
CA GLU A 200 -0.08 12.12 13.23
C GLU A 200 -1.06 13.17 13.76
N ILE A 201 -2.25 12.76 14.21
CA ILE A 201 -3.23 13.67 14.82
C ILE A 201 -2.64 14.34 16.07
N ARG A 202 -1.90 13.59 16.91
CA ARG A 202 -1.28 14.12 18.13
C ARG A 202 -0.08 15.03 17.85
N ALA A 203 0.69 14.75 16.80
CA ALA A 203 1.79 15.60 16.37
C ALA A 203 1.29 16.95 15.80
N ALA A 204 0.20 16.93 15.02
CA ALA A 204 -0.43 18.14 14.48
C ALA A 204 -1.01 19.06 15.57
N ASP A 205 -1.54 18.49 16.66
CA ASP A 205 -2.03 19.24 17.83
C ASP A 205 -0.90 19.87 18.66
N THR A 206 0.34 19.37 18.55
CA THR A 206 1.48 19.87 19.34
C THR A 206 2.18 21.05 18.66
N ASP A 207 2.10 21.15 17.33
CA ASP A 207 2.68 22.25 16.53
C ASP A 207 1.74 23.47 16.40
N SER A 208 0.56 23.41 17.02
CA SER A 208 -0.45 24.48 17.03
C SER A 208 -0.51 25.27 18.35
N ARG A 209 0.52 25.21 19.19
CA ARG A 209 0.59 25.89 20.51
C ARG A 209 1.80 26.79 20.69
#